data_AF-C3ZSF6-F1
#
_entry.id   AF-C3ZSF6-F1
#
_cell.length_a   1.000
_cell.length_b   1.000
_cell.length_c   1.000
_cell.angle_alpha   90.00
_cell.angle_beta   90.00
_cell.angle_gamma   90.00
#
_symmetry.space_group_name_H-M   'P 1'
#
loop_
_entity.id
_entity.type
_entity.pdbx_description
1 polymer ?
#
loop_
_entity_poly.entity_id
_entity_poly.type
_entity_poly.pdbx_seq_one_letter_code
_entity_poly.pdbx_strand_id
1 'polypeptide(L)'
;SNDSLRFHERCGALVKLTNQGRSAERRRPLDEFNNGVVITTRAIRDHEMFEVRIDRLVDKWSGSIEMGITTHNPATLEFPATMTNMRSGKSYAQTLSLTFMT
;
A
#
# COMPACT_ATOMS: atom_id res chain seq x y z
N SER A 1 3.20 -8.53 22.67
CA SER A 1 2.97 -9.46 21.54
C SER A 1 3.48 -8.81 20.27
N ASN A 2 4.52 -9.37 19.67
CA ASN A 2 5.34 -8.73 18.62
C ASN A 2 4.69 -8.86 17.23
N ASP A 3 3.46 -8.38 17.10
CA ASP A 3 2.71 -8.37 15.84
C ASP A 3 3.09 -7.13 15.02
N SER A 4 4.30 -7.17 14.45
CA SER A 4 4.87 -6.11 13.62
C SER A 4 3.95 -5.79 12.43
N LEU A 5 3.70 -4.51 12.16
CA LEU A 5 2.93 -4.11 10.98
C LEU A 5 3.63 -4.58 9.69
N ARG A 6 2.86 -5.20 8.80
CA ARG A 6 3.31 -5.73 7.50
C ARG A 6 2.27 -5.36 6.45
N PHE A 7 2.65 -5.40 5.18
CA PHE A 7 1.71 -5.35 4.07
C PHE A 7 0.96 -6.67 3.94
N HIS A 8 -0.34 -6.56 3.69
CA HIS A 8 -1.24 -7.68 3.43
C HIS A 8 -0.87 -8.37 2.12
N GLU A 9 -1.02 -9.70 2.07
CA GLU A 9 -0.65 -10.50 0.89
C GLU A 9 -1.45 -10.11 -0.36
N ARG A 10 -2.74 -9.79 -0.18
CA ARG A 10 -3.57 -9.12 -1.19
C ARG A 10 -3.09 -7.68 -1.37
N CYS A 11 -2.70 -7.35 -2.59
CA CYS A 11 -2.19 -6.05 -3.00
C CYS A 11 -2.51 -5.80 -4.48
N GLY A 12 -2.15 -4.62 -4.99
CA GLY A 12 -2.32 -4.25 -6.40
C GLY A 12 -1.58 -5.20 -7.36
N ALA A 13 -2.10 -5.32 -8.58
CA ALA A 13 -1.64 -6.31 -9.56
C ALA A 13 -0.14 -6.19 -9.92
N LEU A 14 0.43 -4.99 -9.80
CA LEU A 14 1.84 -4.73 -10.09
C LEU A 14 2.70 -4.66 -8.83
N VAL A 15 2.27 -5.23 -7.70
CA VAL A 15 3.09 -5.28 -6.49
C VAL A 15 3.86 -6.61 -6.40
N LYS A 16 5.10 -6.55 -5.94
CA LYS A 16 5.85 -7.68 -5.42
C LYS A 16 6.21 -7.41 -3.96
N LEU A 17 5.72 -8.27 -3.07
CA LEU A 17 6.05 -8.23 -1.66
C LEU A 17 7.29 -9.09 -1.38
N THR A 18 8.19 -8.56 -0.57
CA THR A 18 9.40 -9.24 -0.10
C THR A 18 9.59 -8.99 1.39
N ASN A 19 10.66 -9.53 1.99
CA ASN A 19 10.97 -9.35 3.41
C ASN A 19 9.78 -9.70 4.34
N GLN A 20 9.09 -10.80 4.03
CA GLN A 20 7.89 -11.26 4.74
C GLN A 20 6.79 -10.18 4.86
N GLY A 21 6.57 -9.41 3.79
CA GLY A 21 5.56 -8.36 3.73
C GLY A 21 6.01 -7.02 4.30
N ARG A 22 7.31 -6.81 4.57
CA ARG A 22 7.83 -5.50 5.03
C ARG A 22 8.39 -4.64 3.92
N SER A 23 8.51 -5.18 2.72
CA SER A 23 9.00 -4.47 1.56
C SER A 23 8.04 -4.71 0.39
N ALA A 24 7.73 -3.65 -0.34
CA ALA A 24 6.88 -3.69 -1.52
C ALA A 24 7.60 -2.96 -2.66
N GLU A 25 7.65 -3.59 -3.83
CA GLU A 25 8.24 -3.01 -5.03
C GLU A 25 7.26 -3.15 -6.20
N ARG A 26 7.28 -2.20 -7.13
CA ARG A 26 6.48 -2.28 -8.35
C ARG A 26 7.13 -3.26 -9.34
N ARG A 27 6.34 -4.20 -9.85
CA ARG A 27 6.71 -5.09 -10.95
C ARG A 27 6.78 -4.27 -12.23
N ARG A 28 7.79 -4.54 -13.07
CA ARG A 28 8.00 -3.85 -14.35
C ARG A 28 7.95 -2.32 -14.20
N PRO A 29 8.81 -1.74 -13.34
CA PRO A 29 8.72 -0.33 -12.97
C PRO A 29 8.93 0.65 -14.13
N LEU A 30 9.48 0.19 -15.26
CA LEU A 30 9.68 0.96 -16.47
C LEU A 30 8.48 0.91 -17.43
N ASP A 31 7.54 -0.01 -17.27
CA ASP A 31 6.44 -0.22 -18.23
C ASP A 31 5.18 0.53 -17.79
N GLU A 32 4.83 0.45 -16.51
CA GLU A 32 3.62 1.03 -15.92
C GLU A 32 3.93 1.75 -14.60
N PHE A 33 3.16 2.79 -14.28
CA PHE A 33 3.37 3.66 -13.11
C PHE A 33 2.35 3.50 -11.98
N ASN A 34 1.25 2.77 -12.19
CA ASN A 34 0.14 2.61 -11.23
C ASN A 34 -0.04 1.14 -10.80
N ASN A 35 -1.20 0.80 -10.22
CA ASN A 35 -1.53 -0.56 -9.73
C ASN A 35 -0.56 -1.07 -8.63
N GLY A 36 0.14 -0.14 -7.98
CA GLY A 36 1.11 -0.37 -6.91
C GLY A 36 0.51 -0.14 -5.53
N VAL A 37 -0.72 -0.55 -5.28
CA VAL A 37 -1.39 -0.31 -4.00
C VAL A 37 -1.06 -1.40 -2.99
N VAL A 38 -0.63 -1.00 -1.78
CA VAL A 38 -0.46 -1.91 -0.63
C VAL A 38 -1.26 -1.43 0.57
N ILE A 39 -1.73 -2.36 1.38
CA ILE A 39 -2.46 -2.10 2.64
C ILE A 39 -1.86 -2.93 3.76
N THR A 40 -1.92 -2.46 5.00
CA THR A 40 -1.41 -3.19 6.17
C THR A 40 -2.23 -4.44 6.50
N THR A 41 -1.60 -5.48 7.05
CA THR A 41 -2.24 -6.76 7.43
C THR A 41 -3.29 -6.60 8.52
N ARG A 42 -3.17 -5.56 9.34
CA ARG A 42 -4.10 -5.22 10.41
C ARG A 42 -4.27 -3.72 10.53
N ALA A 43 -5.28 -3.32 11.29
CA ALA A 43 -5.48 -1.93 11.65
C ALA A 43 -4.28 -1.37 12.43
N ILE A 44 -4.00 -0.09 12.20
CA ILE A 44 -3.03 0.67 13.01
C ILE A 44 -3.69 0.93 14.36
N ARG A 45 -2.93 0.73 15.45
CA ARG A 45 -3.41 1.00 16.80
C ARG A 45 -3.27 2.48 17.13
N ASP A 46 -4.04 2.94 18.10
CA ASP A 46 -3.89 4.30 18.62
C ASP A 46 -2.44 4.55 19.05
N HIS A 47 -1.89 5.69 18.60
CA HIS A 47 -0.50 6.10 18.85
C HIS A 47 0.58 5.16 18.28
N GLU A 48 0.23 4.21 17.41
CA GLU A 48 1.22 3.39 16.69
C GLU A 48 1.83 4.16 15.53
N MET A 49 3.16 4.28 15.53
CA MET A 49 3.91 4.90 14.46
C MET A 49 4.04 3.95 13.27
N PHE A 50 3.76 4.45 12.08
CA PHE A 50 4.04 3.75 10.83
C PHE A 50 4.96 4.61 9.97
N GLU A 51 6.08 4.02 9.57
CA GLU A 51 7.09 4.65 8.74
C GLU A 51 7.34 3.81 7.50
N VAL A 52 7.65 4.48 6.40
CA VAL A 52 8.10 3.84 5.16
C VAL A 52 9.45 4.42 4.76
N ARG A 53 10.31 3.56 4.24
CA ARG A 53 11.57 3.95 3.63
C ARG A 53 11.47 3.73 2.12
N ILE A 54 11.91 4.71 1.34
CA ILE A 54 12.02 4.56 -0.10
C ILE A 54 13.36 3.87 -0.39
N ASP A 55 13.31 2.59 -0.76
CA ASP A 55 14.51 1.78 -1.01
C ASP A 55 15.11 2.06 -2.40
N ARG A 56 14.26 2.38 -3.39
CA ARG A 56 14.65 2.68 -4.76
C ARG A 56 13.65 3.63 -5.40
N LEU A 57 14.16 4.58 -6.18
CA LEU A 57 13.38 5.51 -6.99
C LEU A 57 13.65 5.23 -8.48
N VAL A 58 12.64 5.41 -9.32
CA VAL A 58 12.74 5.31 -10.78
C VAL A 58 12.55 6.70 -11.35
N ASP A 59 13.51 7.16 -12.16
CA ASP A 59 13.58 8.52 -12.70
C ASP A 59 12.77 8.73 -13.99
N LYS A 60 12.26 7.64 -14.59
CA LYS A 60 11.44 7.67 -15.81
C LYS A 60 10.13 8.46 -15.64
N TRP A 61 9.56 8.46 -14.45
CA TRP A 61 8.22 8.98 -14.20
C TRP A 61 8.26 10.19 -13.28
N SER A 62 7.48 11.21 -13.64
CA SER A 62 7.21 12.35 -12.77
C SER A 62 5.91 12.07 -12.01
N GLY A 63 5.99 11.91 -10.69
CA GLY A 63 4.83 11.59 -9.83
C GLY A 63 5.15 11.72 -8.35
N SER A 64 4.20 11.34 -7.50
CA SER A 64 4.33 11.36 -6.03
C SER A 64 3.93 10.03 -5.42
N ILE A 65 4.56 9.63 -4.32
CA ILE A 65 4.03 8.53 -3.51
C ILE A 65 2.82 9.05 -2.72
N GLU A 66 1.72 8.29 -2.75
CA GLU A 66 0.54 8.60 -1.95
C GLU A 66 0.52 7.71 -0.71
N MET A 67 0.27 8.29 0.45
CA MET A 67 0.05 7.57 1.71
C MET A 67 -1.23 8.07 2.35
N GLY A 68 -2.05 7.17 2.88
CA GLY A 68 -3.26 7.54 3.61
C GLY A 68 -3.82 6.42 4.45
N ILE A 69 -4.74 6.74 5.35
CA ILE A 69 -5.48 5.76 6.15
C ILE A 69 -6.78 5.43 5.41
N THR A 70 -7.15 4.16 5.40
CA THR A 70 -8.37 3.66 4.79
C THR A 70 -9.11 2.77 5.77
N THR A 71 -10.44 2.77 5.73
CA THR A 71 -11.22 1.87 6.59
C THR A 71 -11.53 0.51 5.94
N HIS A 72 -11.17 0.34 4.67
CA HIS A 72 -11.52 -0.85 3.88
C HIS A 72 -10.75 -2.09 4.36
N ASN A 73 -11.45 -3.23 4.36
CA ASN A 73 -10.83 -4.51 4.71
C ASN A 73 -9.95 -5.02 3.54
N PRO A 74 -8.63 -5.20 3.73
CA PRO A 74 -7.75 -5.68 2.66
C PRO A 74 -8.10 -7.09 2.18
N ALA A 75 -8.74 -7.91 3.02
CA ALA A 75 -9.17 -9.26 2.67
C ALA A 75 -10.37 -9.29 1.71
N THR A 76 -11.10 -8.18 1.53
CA THR A 76 -12.25 -8.07 0.62
C THR A 76 -12.12 -6.95 -0.41
N LEU A 77 -11.13 -6.07 -0.27
CA LEU A 77 -10.93 -4.94 -1.16
C LEU A 77 -10.55 -5.40 -2.58
N GLU A 78 -11.22 -4.83 -3.58
CA GLU A 78 -10.74 -4.83 -4.96
C GLU A 78 -9.75 -3.67 -5.12
N PHE A 79 -8.49 -4.00 -5.40
CA PHE A 79 -7.42 -3.01 -5.43
C PHE A 79 -7.55 -2.13 -6.68
N PRO A 80 -7.73 -0.81 -6.52
CA PRO A 80 -7.76 0.11 -7.66
C PRO A 80 -6.36 0.36 -8.21
N ALA A 81 -6.29 1.06 -9.35
CA ALA A 81 -5.01 1.56 -9.88
C ALA A 81 -4.31 2.52 -8.91
N THR A 82 -5.09 3.34 -8.18
CA THR A 82 -4.65 4.28 -7.13
C THR A 82 -5.67 4.32 -6.01
N MET A 83 -5.25 4.56 -4.77
CA MET A 83 -6.19 4.68 -3.64
C MET A 83 -7.09 5.90 -3.72
N THR A 84 -6.69 6.94 -4.45
CA THR A 84 -7.52 8.13 -4.74
C THR A 84 -8.78 7.83 -5.54
N ASN A 85 -8.83 6.71 -6.26
CA ASN A 85 -10.03 6.28 -7.00
C ASN A 85 -11.08 5.58 -6.12
N MET A 86 -10.78 5.31 -4.85
CA MET A 86 -11.73 4.68 -3.93
C MET A 86 -12.78 5.69 -3.46
N ARG A 87 -14.05 5.34 -3.63
CA ARG A 87 -15.17 6.05 -2.99
C ARG A 87 -15.26 5.61 -1.53
N SER A 88 -15.65 6.53 -0.64
CA SER A 88 -15.83 6.24 0.78
C SER A 88 -16.93 5.19 1.00
N GLY A 89 -16.53 3.95 1.30
CA GLY A 89 -17.41 2.90 1.81
C GLY A 89 -17.50 2.95 3.34
N LYS A 90 -18.64 2.52 3.91
CA LYS A 90 -18.75 2.30 5.36
C LYS A 90 -17.88 1.10 5.73
N SER A 91 -16.78 1.33 6.44
CA SER A 91 -15.98 0.28 7.05
C SER A 91 -15.37 0.80 8.35
N TYR A 92 -15.10 -0.10 9.29
CA TYR A 92 -14.80 0.24 10.69
C TYR A 92 -13.33 0.00 11.10
N ALA A 93 -12.45 -0.42 10.17
CA ALA A 93 -11.07 -0.80 10.49
C ALA A 93 -10.03 0.06 9.74
N GLN A 94 -9.37 0.97 10.45
CA GLN A 94 -8.37 1.90 9.90
C GLN A 94 -7.04 1.18 9.61
N THR A 95 -6.75 0.92 8.33
CA THR A 95 -5.49 0.38 7.82
C THR A 95 -4.75 1.46 7.04
N LEU A 96 -3.43 1.36 6.93
CA LEU A 96 -2.67 2.28 6.09
C LEU A 96 -2.65 1.76 4.66
N SER A 97 -2.79 2.67 3.71
CA SER A 97 -2.67 2.41 2.29
C SER A 97 -1.57 3.26 1.67
N LEU A 98 -0.80 2.68 0.76
CA LEU A 98 0.25 3.36 0.00
C LEU A 98 0.02 3.10 -1.48
N THR A 99 0.01 4.15 -2.30
CA THR A 99 0.10 4.04 -3.77
C THR A 99 1.50 4.46 -4.20
N PHE A 100 2.22 3.58 -4.91
CA PHE A 100 3.43 3.97 -5.62
C PHE A 100 3.05 4.66 -6.94
N MET A 101 3.12 6.00 -7.02
CA MET A 101 3.05 6.74 -8.30
C MET A 101 4.40 7.41 -8.59
N THR A 102 5.38 6.64 -9.03
CA THR A 102 6.58 7.14 -9.74
C THR A 102 6.95 6.15 -10.81
#